data_AF-A0A101XCK8-F1
#
_entry.id   AF-A0A101XCK8-F1
#
_cell.length_a   1.000
_cell.length_b   1.000
_cell.length_c   1.000
_cell.angle_alpha   90.00
_cell.angle_beta   90.00
_cell.angle_gamma   90.00
#
_symmetry.space_group_name_H-M   'P 1'
#
loop_
_entity.id
_entity.type
_entity.pdbx_description
1 polymer ?
#
loop_
_entity_poly.entity_id
_entity_poly.type
_entity_poly.pdbx_seq_one_letter_code
_entity_poly.pdbx_strand_id
1 'polypeptide(L)'
;MEELVELAAILAAASLAVLTTYTALLHSTSWDLCEAARLALSHNGSAIVVSAFGEISCNGSGCYLGCGLFVPSQRIYYVGGRPALGGVPGVVVVGTTPDGRLYVLPKR
;
A
#
# COMPACT_ATOMS: atom_id res chain seq x y z
N MET A 1 0.57 3.14 -46.73
CA MET A 1 1.43 2.40 -45.77
C MET A 1 1.86 3.31 -44.61
N GLU A 2 2.22 4.57 -44.88
CA GLU A 2 2.59 5.53 -43.84
C GLU A 2 1.50 5.75 -42.78
N GLU A 3 0.22 5.90 -43.16
CA GLU A 3 -0.87 6.08 -42.17
C GLU A 3 -1.06 4.88 -41.21
N LEU A 4 -0.81 3.65 -41.68
CA LEU A 4 -0.88 2.46 -40.84
C LEU A 4 0.29 2.42 -39.83
N VAL A 5 1.46 2.89 -40.26
CA VAL A 5 2.64 3.01 -39.39
C VAL A 5 2.43 4.11 -38.36
N GLU A 6 1.84 5.23 -38.76
CA GLU A 6 1.55 6.36 -37.88
C GLU A 6 0.49 6.00 -36.82
N LEU A 7 -0.59 5.33 -37.24
CA LEU A 7 -1.62 4.85 -36.31
C LEU A 7 -1.07 3.83 -35.31
N ALA A 8 -0.24 2.89 -35.78
CA ALA A 8 0.41 1.90 -34.91
C ALA A 8 1.37 2.56 -33.91
N ALA A 9 2.12 3.59 -34.33
CA ALA A 9 3.03 4.34 -33.46
C ALA A 9 2.26 5.09 -32.35
N ILE A 10 1.12 5.72 -32.68
CA ILE A 10 0.29 6.43 -31.70
C ILE A 10 -0.30 5.45 -30.68
N LEU A 11 -0.81 4.30 -31.12
CA LEU A 11 -1.33 3.25 -30.23
C LEU A 11 -0.23 2.70 -29.30
N ALA A 12 0.97 2.46 -29.83
CA ALA A 12 2.11 2.01 -29.04
C ALA A 12 2.53 3.06 -28.00
N ALA A 13 2.63 4.33 -28.38
CA ALA A 13 2.96 5.42 -27.46
C ALA A 13 1.89 5.60 -26.37
N ALA A 14 0.60 5.55 -26.74
CA ALA A 14 -0.51 5.67 -25.80
C ALA A 14 -0.53 4.52 -24.79
N SER A 15 -0.35 3.27 -25.24
CA SER A 15 -0.30 2.10 -24.35
C SER A 15 0.90 2.15 -23.38
N LEU A 16 2.08 2.58 -23.85
CA LEU A 16 3.24 2.81 -22.98
C LEU A 16 2.97 3.90 -21.93
N ALA A 17 2.35 5.01 -22.35
CA ALA A 17 2.01 6.12 -21.46
C ALA A 17 1.03 5.69 -20.35
N VAL A 18 0.00 4.92 -20.70
CA VAL A 18 -0.95 4.38 -19.71
C VAL A 18 -0.25 3.42 -18.75
N LEU A 19 0.59 2.51 -19.25
CA LEU A 19 1.29 1.53 -18.42
C LEU A 19 2.23 2.21 -17.42
N THR A 20 3.04 3.16 -17.90
CA THR A 20 3.99 3.91 -17.06
C THR A 20 3.28 4.76 -16.00
N THR A 21 2.14 5.36 -16.36
CA THR A 21 1.33 6.12 -15.39
C THR A 21 0.75 5.19 -14.32
N TYR A 22 0.23 4.03 -14.71
CA TYR A 22 -0.34 3.06 -13.79
C TYR A 22 0.71 2.50 -12.81
N THR A 23 1.90 2.13 -13.30
CA THR A 23 2.97 1.63 -12.43
C THR A 23 3.51 2.71 -11.49
N ALA A 24 3.61 3.96 -11.94
CA ALA A 24 4.01 5.08 -11.10
C ALA A 24 3.01 5.33 -9.96
N LEU A 25 1.71 5.27 -10.25
CA LEU A 25 0.66 5.41 -9.23
C LEU A 25 0.70 4.30 -8.19
N LEU A 26 0.84 3.04 -8.62
CA LEU A 26 0.99 1.90 -7.71
C LEU A 26 2.22 2.04 -6.81
N HIS A 27 3.34 2.48 -7.40
CA HIS A 27 4.57 2.66 -6.64
C HIS A 27 4.45 3.79 -5.61
N SER A 28 3.89 4.93 -5.99
CA SER A 28 3.69 6.06 -5.08
C SER A 28 2.74 5.71 -3.93
N THR A 29 1.60 5.08 -4.23
CA THR A 29 0.58 4.77 -3.21
C THR A 29 0.99 3.64 -2.26
N SER A 30 1.81 2.70 -2.72
CA SER A 30 2.42 1.68 -1.85
C SER A 30 3.49 2.30 -0.94
N TRP A 31 4.22 3.31 -1.42
CA TRP A 31 5.16 4.06 -0.60
C TRP A 31 4.45 4.84 0.52
N ASP A 32 3.36 5.53 0.23
CA ASP A 32 2.58 6.29 1.23
C ASP A 32 2.06 5.41 2.37
N LEU A 33 1.59 4.20 2.05
CA LEU A 33 1.17 3.21 3.05
C LEU A 33 2.31 2.88 4.02
N CYS A 34 3.52 2.73 3.49
CA CYS A 34 4.67 2.32 4.26
C CYS A 34 5.31 3.45 5.04
N GLU A 35 5.32 4.66 4.50
CA GLU A 35 5.75 5.82 5.26
C GLU A 35 4.80 6.07 6.43
N ALA A 36 3.48 5.97 6.20
CA ALA A 36 2.50 6.03 7.27
C ALA A 36 2.70 4.91 8.29
N ALA A 37 2.94 3.67 7.86
CA ALA A 37 3.21 2.56 8.78
C ALA A 37 4.50 2.77 9.58
N ARG A 38 5.57 3.25 8.94
CA ARG A 38 6.85 3.55 9.58
C ARG A 38 6.70 4.66 10.62
N LEU A 39 5.99 5.73 10.27
CA LEU A 39 5.72 6.84 11.17
C LEU A 39 4.85 6.39 12.35
N ALA A 40 3.79 5.62 12.08
CA ALA A 40 2.93 5.07 13.13
C ALA A 40 3.69 4.11 14.07
N LEU A 41 4.60 3.29 13.53
CA LEU A 41 5.47 2.39 14.31
C LEU A 41 6.50 3.14 15.17
N SER A 42 6.84 4.37 14.79
CA SER A 42 7.77 5.25 15.53
C SER A 42 7.06 6.04 16.63
N HIS A 43 5.76 6.28 16.49
CA HIS A 43 4.93 7.01 17.44
C HIS A 43 3.75 6.15 17.91
N ASN A 44 3.93 5.40 19.00
CA ASN A 44 2.88 4.53 19.55
C ASN A 44 1.60 5.33 19.87
N GLY A 45 0.44 4.78 19.52
CA GLY A 45 -0.86 5.42 19.73
C GLY A 45 -1.23 6.45 18.66
N SER A 46 -0.44 6.58 17.59
CA SER A 46 -0.73 7.50 16.48
C SER A 46 -1.57 6.85 15.39
N ALA A 47 -2.30 7.67 14.63
CA ALA A 47 -3.08 7.26 13.48
C ALA A 47 -2.95 8.28 12.36
N ILE A 48 -2.69 7.79 11.16
CA ILE A 48 -2.41 8.59 9.97
C ILE A 48 -3.35 8.09 8.87
N VAL A 49 -4.02 9.03 8.20
CA VAL A 49 -4.91 8.72 7.08
C VAL A 49 -4.14 8.89 5.79
N VAL A 50 -4.09 7.85 4.97
CA VAL A 50 -3.45 7.89 3.65
C VAL A 50 -4.33 7.25 2.59
N SER A 51 -4.19 7.71 1.35
CA SER A 51 -4.74 7.01 0.20
C SER A 51 -3.72 5.94 -0.22
N ALA A 52 -4.01 4.69 0.06
CA ALA A 52 -3.09 3.60 -0.17
C ALA A 52 -3.64 2.61 -1.21
N PHE A 53 -2.71 2.12 -2.02
CA PHE A 53 -2.90 0.94 -2.85
C PHE A 53 -1.72 0.03 -2.55
N GLY A 54 -1.98 -1.19 -2.11
CA GLY A 54 -0.90 -2.09 -1.71
C GLY A 54 -1.41 -3.42 -1.25
N GLU A 55 -0.60 -4.44 -1.47
CA GLU A 55 -0.85 -5.77 -0.94
C GLU A 55 -0.21 -5.89 0.45
N ILE A 56 -0.88 -6.61 1.34
CA ILE A 56 -0.34 -6.97 2.64
C ILE A 56 -0.28 -8.48 2.69
N SER A 57 0.94 -9.02 2.80
CA SER A 57 1.18 -10.45 2.87
C SER A 57 1.68 -10.81 4.25
N CYS A 58 0.93 -11.67 4.94
CA CYS A 58 1.21 -12.07 6.32
C CYS A 58 1.57 -13.55 6.42
N ASN A 59 2.54 -13.85 7.27
CA ASN A 59 2.92 -15.20 7.65
C ASN A 59 3.06 -15.30 9.19
N GLY A 60 3.57 -16.43 9.69
CA GLY A 60 3.73 -16.63 11.15
C GLY A 60 4.76 -15.71 11.81
N SER A 61 5.74 -15.18 11.07
CA SER A 61 6.77 -14.29 11.62
C SER A 61 6.40 -12.81 11.55
N GLY A 62 5.46 -12.41 10.68
CA GLY A 62 5.04 -11.03 10.53
C GLY A 62 4.29 -10.77 9.23
N CYS A 63 4.23 -9.50 8.83
CA CYS A 63 3.60 -9.08 7.58
C CYS A 63 4.53 -8.18 6.77
N TYR A 64 4.54 -8.40 5.46
CA TYR A 64 5.15 -7.53 4.46
C TYR A 64 4.09 -6.64 3.85
N LEU A 65 4.36 -5.34 3.81
CA LEU A 65 3.59 -4.35 3.07
C LEU A 65 4.13 -4.28 1.63
N GLY A 66 3.29 -3.90 0.67
CA GLY A 66 3.62 -3.89 -0.77
C GLY A 66 4.86 -3.08 -1.18
N CYS A 67 5.34 -2.17 -0.34
CA CYS A 67 6.61 -1.44 -0.54
C CYS A 67 7.87 -2.21 -0.09
N GLY A 68 7.72 -3.40 0.53
CA GLY A 68 8.81 -4.18 1.12
C GLY A 68 9.03 -3.97 2.64
N LEU A 69 8.23 -3.13 3.31
CA LEU A 69 8.35 -2.94 4.76
C LEU A 69 7.87 -4.20 5.51
N PHE A 70 8.77 -4.82 6.27
CA PHE A 70 8.47 -5.95 7.14
C PHE A 70 8.09 -5.47 8.55
N VAL A 71 6.97 -6.00 9.06
CA VAL A 71 6.48 -5.76 10.42
C VAL A 71 6.42 -7.10 11.15
N PRO A 72 7.16 -7.29 12.26
CA PRO A 72 7.16 -8.56 12.98
C PRO A 72 5.81 -8.80 13.66
N SER A 73 5.39 -10.06 13.78
CA SER A 73 4.05 -10.45 14.27
C SER A 73 3.71 -9.87 15.66
N GLN A 74 4.69 -9.76 16.56
CA GLN A 74 4.52 -9.12 17.88
C GLN A 74 4.11 -7.63 17.81
N ARG A 75 4.40 -6.95 16.70
CA ARG A 75 4.05 -5.56 16.44
C ARG A 75 2.81 -5.42 15.56
N ILE A 76 2.02 -6.48 15.41
CA ILE A 76 0.80 -6.45 14.60
C ILE A 76 -0.40 -6.57 15.53
N TYR A 77 -1.41 -5.74 15.26
CA TYR A 77 -2.66 -5.80 15.97
C TYR A 77 -3.53 -6.90 15.36
N TYR A 78 -4.08 -7.78 16.20
CA TYR A 78 -4.91 -8.91 15.77
C TYR A 78 -6.32 -8.77 16.33
N VAL A 79 -7.32 -9.03 15.48
CA VAL A 79 -8.74 -9.07 15.83
C VAL A 79 -9.30 -10.43 15.41
N GLY A 80 -9.83 -11.20 16.36
CA GLY A 80 -10.38 -12.55 16.08
C GLY A 80 -9.35 -13.52 15.49
N GLY A 81 -8.08 -13.42 15.89
CA GLY A 81 -6.98 -14.26 15.38
C GLY A 81 -6.46 -13.86 13.99
N ARG A 82 -6.98 -12.78 13.40
CA ARG A 82 -6.54 -12.26 12.09
C ARG A 82 -5.83 -10.91 12.25
N PRO A 83 -4.78 -10.62 11.47
CA PRO A 83 -4.14 -9.32 11.51
C PRO A 83 -5.14 -8.25 11.06
N ALA A 84 -5.25 -7.16 11.82
CA ALA A 84 -6.07 -6.00 11.51
C ALA A 84 -5.37 -5.13 10.47
N LEU A 85 -4.98 -5.75 9.36
CA LEU A 85 -4.27 -5.16 8.23
C LEU A 85 -5.11 -5.39 6.98
N GLY A 86 -6.27 -4.74 6.91
CA GLY A 86 -7.26 -4.94 5.86
C GLY A 86 -7.85 -3.62 5.38
N GLY A 87 -8.33 -3.57 4.14
CA GLY A 87 -8.95 -2.37 3.58
C GLY A 87 -8.11 -1.62 2.55
N VAL A 88 -7.18 -2.30 1.88
CA VAL A 88 -6.55 -1.80 0.65
C VAL A 88 -7.21 -2.49 -0.56
N PRO A 89 -7.49 -1.79 -1.68
CA PRO A 89 -7.15 -0.39 -1.96
C PRO A 89 -8.19 0.65 -1.48
N GLY A 90 -7.73 1.89 -1.23
CA GLY A 90 -8.60 3.02 -0.89
C GLY A 90 -7.99 3.96 0.16
N VAL A 91 -8.83 4.82 0.73
CA VAL A 91 -8.43 5.66 1.88
C VAL A 91 -8.43 4.79 3.13
N VAL A 92 -7.25 4.64 3.75
CA VAL A 92 -7.04 3.82 4.93
C VAL A 92 -6.54 4.64 6.10
N VAL A 93 -6.83 4.16 7.30
CA VAL A 93 -6.23 4.61 8.55
C VAL A 93 -5.12 3.63 8.91
N VAL A 94 -3.88 4.11 8.88
CA VAL A 94 -2.70 3.39 9.34
C VAL A 94 -2.34 3.91 10.71
N GLY A 95 -2.35 3.06 11.72
CA GLY A 95 -2.06 3.50 13.07
C GLY A 95 -1.43 2.43 13.92
N THR A 96 -0.98 2.83 15.10
CA THR A 96 -0.52 1.92 16.13
C THR A 96 -1.37 2.06 17.37
N THR A 97 -1.62 0.93 18.02
CA THR A 97 -2.17 0.92 19.37
C THR A 97 -1.18 1.53 20.37
N PRO A 98 -1.60 1.92 21.59
CA PRO A 98 -0.71 2.48 22.61
C PRO A 98 0.46 1.56 22.99
N ASP A 99 0.27 0.24 22.87
CA ASP A 99 1.29 -0.79 23.07
C ASP A 99 2.14 -1.06 21.81
N GLY A 100 1.99 -0.26 20.76
CA GLY A 100 2.87 -0.23 19.60
C GLY A 100 2.57 -1.26 18.51
N ARG A 101 1.34 -1.81 18.48
CA ARG A 101 0.91 -2.76 17.45
C ARG A 101 0.22 -2.06 16.29
N LEU A 102 0.68 -2.34 15.08
CA LEU A 102 0.20 -1.76 13.84
C LEU A 102 -1.17 -2.32 13.45
N TYR A 103 -2.05 -1.43 13.01
CA TYR A 103 -3.27 -1.74 12.30
C TYR A 103 -3.38 -0.88 11.03
N VAL A 104 -4.07 -1.42 10.03
CA VAL A 104 -4.45 -0.75 8.79
C VAL A 104 -5.92 -1.09 8.57
N LEU A 105 -6.77 -0.08 8.54
CA LEU A 105 -8.23 -0.22 8.45
C LEU A 105 -8.78 0.70 7.37
N PRO A 106 -9.87 0.32 6.66
CA PRO A 106 -10.52 1.22 5.73
C PRO A 106 -11.13 2.41 6.49
N LYS A 107 -10.99 3.62 5.96
CA LYS A 107 -11.67 4.81 6.50
C LYS A 107 -13.15 4.70 6.13
N ARG A 108 -14.03 4.60 7.13
CA ARG A 108 -15.49 4.67 6.94
C ARG A 108 -15.93 6.10 6.66
#